data_AF-A0A965PIU6-F1
#
_entry.id   AF-A0A965PIU6-F1
#
_cell.length_a   1.000
_cell.length_b   1.000
_cell.length_c   1.000
_cell.angle_alpha   90.00
_cell.angle_beta   90.00
_cell.angle_gamma   90.00
#
_symmetry.space_group_name_H-M   'P 1'
#
loop_
_entity.id
_entity.type
_entity.pdbx_description
1 polymer ?
#
loop_
_entity_poly.entity_id
_entity_poly.type
_entity_poly.pdbx_seq_one_letter_code
_entity_poly.pdbx_strand_id
1 'polypeptide(L)' 'AKAAEKQASDQAEEAKAALVAALADADAGETANGITVKYTEVSSKRLDGDAIKTAHPEIAAQFTKTSSYRRLTVKEPKL' A
#
# COMPACT_ATOMS: atom_id res chain seq x y z
N ALA A 1 -17.02 -2.76 12.86
CA ALA A 1 -15.86 -1.98 12.34
C ALA A 1 -15.28 -2.60 11.07
N LYS A 2 -14.75 -3.83 11.10
CA LYS A 2 -14.08 -4.47 9.94
C LYS A 2 -14.92 -4.56 8.65
N ALA A 3 -16.23 -4.78 8.76
CA ALA A 3 -17.11 -4.84 7.60
C ALA A 3 -17.28 -3.46 6.92
N ALA A 4 -17.40 -2.39 7.71
CA ALA A 4 -17.48 -1.02 7.20
C ALA A 4 -16.14 -0.56 6.60
N GLU A 5 -15.02 -0.92 7.22
CA GLU A 5 -13.68 -0.66 6.68
C GLU A 5 -13.46 -1.37 5.34
N LYS A 6 -13.92 -2.63 5.25
CA LYS A 6 -13.84 -3.39 3.99
C LYS A 6 -14.75 -2.78 2.93
N GLN A 7 -16.00 -2.43 3.25
CA GLN A 7 -16.90 -1.79 2.29
C GLN A 7 -16.36 -0.44 1.80
N ALA A 8 -15.80 0.39 2.69
CA ALA A 8 -15.19 1.65 2.31
C ALA A 8 -13.95 1.43 1.41
N SER A 9 -13.15 0.41 1.69
CA SER A 9 -12.01 0.02 0.84
C SER A 9 -12.46 -0.45 -0.54
N ASP A 10 -13.47 -1.32 -0.59
CA ASP A 10 -14.01 -1.85 -1.85
C ASP A 10 -14.58 -0.70 -2.72
N GLN A 11 -15.31 0.24 -2.11
CA GLN A 11 -15.83 1.43 -2.80
C GLN A 11 -14.72 2.35 -3.31
N ALA A 12 -13.64 2.53 -2.54
CA ALA A 12 -12.50 3.33 -2.94
C ALA A 12 -11.75 2.70 -4.13
N GLU A 13 -11.62 1.37 -4.15
CA GLU A 13 -11.02 0.66 -5.28
C GLU A 13 -11.88 0.75 -6.54
N GLU A 14 -13.20 0.62 -6.41
CA GLU A 14 -14.14 0.75 -7.53
C GLU A 14 -14.08 2.16 -8.16
N ALA A 15 -14.10 3.21 -7.31
CA ALA A 15 -13.95 4.59 -7.77
C ALA A 15 -12.59 4.83 -8.46
N LYS A 16 -11.51 4.27 -7.91
CA LYS A 16 -10.17 4.35 -8.52
C LYS A 16 -10.13 3.66 -9.88
N ALA A 17 -10.74 2.48 -10.01
CA ALA A 17 -10.80 1.75 -11.27
C ALA A 17 -11.56 2.55 -12.34
N ALA A 18 -12.66 3.21 -11.97
CA ALA A 18 -13.41 4.09 -12.87
C ALA A 18 -12.56 5.29 -13.35
N LEU A 19 -11.78 5.90 -12.45
CA LEU A 19 -10.87 7.00 -12.82
C LEU A 19 -9.76 6.52 -13.76
N VAL A 20 -9.18 5.34 -13.52
CA VAL A 20 -8.15 4.75 -14.40
C VAL A 20 -8.72 4.46 -15.79
N ALA A 21 -9.92 3.88 -15.86
CA ALA A 21 -10.58 3.61 -17.14
C ALA A 21 -10.91 4.89 -17.91
N ALA A 22 -11.32 5.96 -17.21
CA ALA A 22 -11.59 7.27 -17.82
C ALA A 22 -10.32 7.98 -18.29
N LEU A 23 -9.19 7.77 -17.61
CA LEU A 23 -7.90 8.37 -17.94
C LEU A 23 -7.24 7.70 -19.16
N ALA A 24 -7.54 6.42 -19.42
CA ALA A 24 -7.01 5.64 -20.54
C ALA A 24 -5.47 5.76 -20.63
N ASP A 25 -4.94 6.21 -21.77
CA ASP A 25 -3.50 6.38 -22.01
C ASP A 25 -2.97 7.77 -21.61
N ALA A 26 -3.78 8.62 -20.97
CA ALA A 26 -3.35 9.94 -20.53
C ALA A 26 -2.58 9.88 -19.20
N ASP A 27 -1.51 10.66 -19.08
CA ASP A 27 -0.76 10.78 -17.82
C ASP A 27 -1.49 11.63 -16.76
N ALA A 28 -2.39 12.51 -17.21
CA ALA A 28 -3.18 13.37 -16.33
C ALA A 28 -4.50 13.83 -16.99
N GLY A 29 -5.47 14.19 -16.15
CA GLY A 29 -6.77 14.71 -16.55
C GLY A 29 -7.40 15.52 -15.42
N GLU A 30 -8.40 16.33 -15.75
CA GLU A 30 -9.17 17.10 -14.79
C GLU A 30 -10.63 16.64 -14.83
N THR A 31 -11.21 16.41 -13.65
CA THR A 31 -12.65 16.11 -13.54
C THR A 31 -13.47 17.38 -13.73
N ALA A 32 -14.75 17.25 -14.06
CA ALA A 32 -15.66 18.40 -14.19
C ALA A 32 -15.78 19.28 -12.93
N ASN A 33 -15.35 18.76 -11.77
CA ASN A 33 -15.34 19.47 -10.49
C ASN A 33 -13.97 20.11 -10.18
N GLY A 34 -13.04 20.17 -11.15
CA GLY A 34 -11.72 20.80 -10.99
C GLY A 34 -10.69 19.96 -10.23
N ILE A 35 -10.92 18.65 -10.05
CA ILE A 35 -9.94 17.74 -9.41
C ILE A 35 -8.99 17.21 -10.46
N THR A 36 -7.69 17.42 -10.27
CA THR A 36 -6.63 16.84 -11.12
C THR A 36 -6.34 15.40 -10.72
N VAL A 37 -6.44 14.49 -11.67
CA VAL A 37 -6.00 13.08 -11.57
C VAL A 37 -4.74 12.95 -12.41
N LYS A 38 -3.66 12.43 -11.84
CA LYS A 38 -2.40 12.23 -12.56
C LYS A 38 -1.66 11.00 -12.09
N TYR A 39 -0.98 10.32 -13.00
CA TYR A 39 0.08 9.40 -12.65
C TYR A 39 1.30 10.21 -12.22
N THR A 40 1.82 9.91 -11.03
CA THR A 40 3.08 10.48 -10.56
C THR A 40 4.00 9.31 -10.29
N GLU A 41 5.18 9.32 -10.92
CA GLU A 41 6.20 8.35 -10.60
C GLU A 41 6.68 8.58 -9.16
N VAL A 42 6.40 7.61 -8.29
CA VAL A 42 6.86 7.63 -6.90
C VAL A 42 8.03 6.66 -6.77
N SER A 43 9.24 7.18 -6.96
CA SER A 43 10.45 6.41 -6.67
C SER A 43 10.76 6.47 -5.17
N SER A 44 10.82 5.31 -4.52
CA SER A 44 11.27 5.20 -3.12
C SER A 44 12.59 4.44 -3.08
N LYS A 45 13.62 5.05 -2.49
CA LYS A 45 14.86 4.34 -2.19
C LYS A 45 14.63 3.47 -0.96
N ARG A 46 14.61 2.16 -1.18
CA ARG A 46 14.49 1.15 -0.12
C ARG A 46 15.75 0.30 -0.09
N LEU A 47 16.06 -0.19 1.09
CA LEU A 47 17.12 -1.16 1.27
C LEU A 47 16.66 -2.51 0.71
N ASP A 48 17.41 -3.07 -0.24
CA ASP A 48 17.20 -4.45 -0.66
C ASP A 48 17.80 -5.38 0.39
N GLY A 49 16.97 -5.76 1.36
CA GLY A 49 17.39 -6.62 2.46
C GLY A 49 17.80 -8.01 2.01
N ASP A 50 17.28 -8.51 0.89
CA ASP A 50 17.60 -9.86 0.41
C ASP A 50 18.93 -9.86 -0.33
N ALA A 51 19.19 -8.86 -1.18
CA ALA A 51 20.49 -8.67 -1.80
C ALA A 51 21.62 -8.52 -0.76
N ILE A 52 21.36 -7.82 0.35
CA ILE A 52 22.35 -7.66 1.42
C ILE A 52 22.59 -8.97 2.18
N LYS A 53 21.55 -9.75 2.48
CA LYS A 53 21.73 -11.08 3.09
C LYS A 53 22.52 -12.02 2.19
N THR A 54 22.34 -11.93 0.87
CA THR A 54 23.06 -12.75 -0.10
C THR A 54 24.51 -12.31 -0.28
N ALA A 55 24.76 -11.00 -0.45
CA ALA A 55 26.10 -10.47 -0.72
C ALA A 55 26.97 -10.35 0.54
N HIS A 56 26.36 -9.98 1.67
CA HIS A 56 27.04 -9.67 2.93
C HIS A 56 26.22 -10.18 4.13
N PRO A 57 26.12 -11.51 4.33
CA PRO A 57 25.33 -12.09 5.40
C PRO A 57 25.78 -11.64 6.80
N GLU A 58 27.06 -11.36 6.99
CA GLU A 58 27.63 -10.84 8.24
C GLU A 58 27.09 -9.45 8.60
N ILE A 59 27.01 -8.55 7.60
CA ILE A 59 26.46 -7.21 7.75
C ILE A 59 24.95 -7.32 8.01
N ALA A 60 24.25 -8.17 7.25
CA ALA A 60 22.82 -8.39 7.46
C ALA A 60 22.53 -8.84 8.90
N ALA A 61 23.34 -9.76 9.44
CA ALA A 61 23.20 -10.24 10.82
C ALA A 61 23.49 -9.15 11.86
N GLN A 62 24.50 -8.31 11.63
CA GLN A 62 24.87 -7.23 12.56
C GLN A 62 23.78 -6.15 12.68
N PHE A 63 23.09 -5.85 11.59
CA PHE A 63 22.09 -4.78 11.53
C PHE A 63 20.63 -5.26 11.61
N THR A 64 20.40 -6.57 11.74
CA THR A 64 19.06 -7.14 11.92
C THR A 64 18.79 -7.40 13.40
N LYS A 65 17.80 -6.71 13.98
CA LYS A 65 17.31 -6.97 15.34
C LYS A 65 15.90 -7.54 15.31
N THR A 66 15.70 -8.69 15.93
CA THR A 66 14.35 -9.23 16.16
C THR A 66 13.59 -8.35 17.15
N SER A 67 12.46 -7.82 16.72
CA SER A 67 11.53 -7.07 17.57
C SER A 67 10.18 -7.78 17.57
N SER A 68 9.69 -8.16 18.75
CA SER A 68 8.40 -8.80 18.92
C SER A 68 7.50 -7.97 19.83
N TYR A 69 6.25 -7.75 19.43
CA TYR A 69 5.25 -7.06 20.24
C TYR A 69 4.01 -7.94 20.43
N ARG A 70 3.36 -7.83 21.60
CA ARG A 70 2.09 -8.52 21.87
C ARG A 70 0.96 -7.76 21.18
N ARG A 71 0.37 -8.35 20.14
CA ARG A 71 -0.80 -7.79 19.47
C ARG A 71 -2.07 -8.34 20.12
N LEU A 72 -2.83 -7.49 20.81
CA LEU A 72 -4.19 -7.84 21.25
C LEU A 72 -5.10 -7.91 20.02
N THR A 73 -5.68 -9.08 19.79
CA THR A 73 -6.65 -9.29 18.71
C THR A 73 -8.01 -9.52 19.33
N VAL A 74 -8.90 -8.52 19.26
CA VAL A 74 -10.31 -8.67 19.66
C VAL A 74 -11.09 -9.24 18.48
N LYS A 75 -11.74 -10.39 18.67
CA LYS A 75 -12.70 -10.98 17.73
C LYS A 75 -14.07 -10.98 18.38
N GLU A 76 -15.08 -10.55 17.65
CA GLU A 76 -16.48 -10.66 18.09
C GLU A 76 -16.85 -12.15 18.18
N PRO A 77 -17.55 -12.59 19.25
CA PRO A 77 -18.04 -13.96 19.34
C PRO A 77 -19.04 -14.21 18.21
N LYS A 78 -18.88 -15.33 17.49
CA LYS A 78 -19.95 -15.84 16.62
C LYS A 78 -21.05 -16.37 17.54
N LEU A 79 -22.18 -15.67 17.57
CA LEU A 79 -23.46 -16.20 18.04
C LEU A 79 -23.95 -17.30 17.11
#